data_AF-A0A7V9UKQ3-F1
#
_entry.id   AF-A0A7V9UKQ3-F1
#
_cell.length_a   1.000
_cell.length_b   1.000
_cell.length_c   1.000
_cell.angle_alpha   90.00
_cell.angle_beta   90.00
_cell.angle_gamma   90.00
#
_symmetry.space_group_name_H-M   'P 1'
#
loop_
_entity.id
_entity.type
_entity.pdbx_description
1 polymer ?
#
loop_
_entity_poly.entity_id
_entity_poly.type
_entity_poly.pdbx_seq_one_letter_code
_entity_poly.pdbx_strand_id
1 'polypeptide(L)'
;MMIEPHECPCGGGEFSQCCQPIIAGSQQATTPEQLMRARYSGYATGAIEFLGKSTHSKSRKQFDAEEAERWSEDSRWLGLTILSSDSSLADRGHVNFEARY
;
A
#
# COMPACT_ATOMS: atom_id res chain seq x y z
N MET A 1 9.42 -8.56 15.43
CA MET A 1 8.53 -9.41 14.64
C MET A 1 8.99 -9.38 13.20
N MET A 2 9.18 -10.55 12.57
CA MET A 2 9.38 -10.69 11.13
C MET A 2 8.01 -11.06 10.53
N ILE A 3 7.64 -10.45 9.41
CA ILE A 3 6.35 -10.71 8.75
C ILE A 3 6.38 -12.16 8.24
N GLU A 4 5.43 -12.98 8.70
CA GLU A 4 5.34 -14.37 8.24
C GLU A 4 4.87 -14.41 6.78
N PRO A 5 5.28 -15.43 5.99
CA PRO A 5 5.06 -15.46 4.54
C PRO A 5 3.57 -15.45 4.11
N HIS A 6 2.64 -15.64 5.04
CA HIS A 6 1.19 -15.62 4.79
C HIS A 6 0.50 -14.38 5.36
N GLU A 7 1.21 -13.54 6.13
CA GLU A 7 0.64 -12.35 6.74
C GLU A 7 0.79 -11.12 5.83
N CYS A 8 -0.22 -10.26 5.88
CA CYS A 8 -0.19 -8.98 5.20
C CYS A 8 0.89 -8.09 5.81
N PRO A 9 1.78 -7.50 5.00
CA PRO A 9 2.76 -6.53 5.49
C PRO A 9 2.13 -5.34 6.22
N CYS A 10 0.89 -5.01 5.86
CA CYS A 10 0.07 -4.01 6.51
C CYS A 10 -0.36 -4.33 7.96
N GLY A 11 -0.13 -5.54 8.45
CA GLY A 11 -0.58 -6.01 9.78
C GLY A 11 -2.07 -6.37 9.86
N GLY A 12 -2.74 -6.57 8.71
CA GLY A 12 -4.18 -6.80 8.62
C GLY A 12 -4.65 -8.26 8.67
N GLY A 13 -3.77 -9.21 9.02
CA GLY A 13 -4.05 -10.66 8.97
C GLY A 13 -3.56 -11.30 7.67
N GLU A 14 -4.22 -12.33 7.18
CA GLU A 14 -3.78 -13.09 5.99
C GLU A 14 -3.72 -12.22 4.72
N PHE A 15 -2.60 -12.26 4.00
CA PHE A 15 -2.38 -11.42 2.81
C PHE A 15 -3.46 -11.62 1.75
N SER A 16 -3.87 -12.87 1.50
CA SER A 16 -4.90 -13.29 0.54
C SER A 16 -6.27 -12.68 0.80
N GLN A 17 -6.60 -12.40 2.05
CA GLN A 17 -7.88 -11.82 2.47
C GLN A 17 -7.79 -10.31 2.74
N CYS A 18 -6.58 -9.73 2.73
CA CYS A 18 -6.34 -8.35 3.11
C CYS A 18 -5.97 -7.48 1.90
N CYS A 19 -4.67 -7.40 1.56
CA CYS A 19 -4.19 -6.49 0.52
C CYS A 19 -4.05 -7.15 -0.86
N GLN A 20 -3.92 -8.48 -0.93
CA GLN A 20 -3.78 -9.21 -2.19
C GLN A 20 -4.91 -8.91 -3.20
N PRO A 21 -6.22 -8.95 -2.85
CA PRO A 21 -7.28 -8.71 -3.83
C PRO A 21 -7.28 -7.27 -4.37
N ILE A 22 -6.81 -6.31 -3.58
CA ILE A 22 -6.66 -4.90 -4.00
C ILE A 22 -5.45 -4.76 -4.93
N ILE A 23 -4.32 -5.38 -4.58
CA ILE A 23 -3.10 -5.36 -5.39
C ILE A 23 -3.33 -6.06 -6.74
N ALA A 24 -4.02 -7.20 -6.73
CA ALA A 24 -4.39 -7.95 -7.93
C ALA A 24 -5.45 -7.24 -8.80
N GLY A 25 -6.08 -6.17 -8.29
CA GLY A 25 -7.14 -5.45 -8.99
C GLY A 25 -8.49 -6.16 -9.02
N SER A 26 -8.65 -7.25 -8.27
CA SER A 26 -9.93 -7.97 -8.14
C SER A 26 -10.93 -7.23 -7.24
N GLN A 27 -10.44 -6.39 -6.33
CA GLN A 27 -11.24 -5.53 -5.46
C GLN A 27 -10.72 -4.10 -5.50
N GLN A 28 -11.63 -3.11 -5.50
CA GLN A 28 -11.26 -1.72 -5.34
C GLN A 28 -11.19 -1.35 -3.86
N ALA A 29 -10.21 -0.52 -3.48
CA ALA A 29 -10.19 0.07 -2.15
C ALA A 29 -11.37 1.04 -2.00
N THR A 30 -12.18 0.86 -0.96
CA THR A 30 -13.36 1.71 -0.70
C THR A 30 -13.05 2.84 0.28
N THR A 31 -11.93 2.75 0.99
CA THR A 31 -11.48 3.75 1.95
C THR A 31 -10.04 4.15 1.66
N PRO A 32 -9.65 5.39 2.01
CA PRO A 32 -8.27 5.84 1.81
C PRO A 32 -7.30 5.02 2.69
N GLU A 33 -7.74 4.54 3.85
CA GLU A 33 -6.96 3.63 4.70
C GLU A 33 -6.64 2.31 3.99
N GLN A 34 -7.65 1.65 3.40
CA GLN A 34 -7.44 0.42 2.65
C GLN A 34 -6.48 0.63 1.49
N LEU A 35 -6.61 1.74 0.76
CA LEU A 35 -5.69 2.06 -0.32
C LEU A 35 -4.26 2.23 0.21
N MET A 36 -4.08 2.92 1.33
CA MET A 36 -2.76 3.12 1.93
C MET A 36 -2.12 1.80 2.41
N ARG A 37 -2.90 0.92 3.06
CA ARG A 37 -2.46 -0.43 3.46
C ARG A 37 -2.04 -1.28 2.26
N ALA A 38 -2.81 -1.22 1.18
CA ALA A 38 -2.51 -1.93 -0.06
C ALA A 38 -1.25 -1.37 -0.73
N ARG A 39 -1.06 -0.05 -0.74
CA ARG A 39 0.19 0.58 -1.25
C ARG A 39 1.40 0.17 -0.43
N TYR A 40 1.33 0.20 0.89
CA TYR A 40 2.42 -0.29 1.75
C TYR A 40 2.76 -1.75 1.44
N SER A 41 1.75 -2.61 1.37
CA SER A 41 1.95 -4.03 1.05
C SER A 41 2.48 -4.22 -0.37
N GLY A 42 2.08 -3.37 -1.32
CA GLY A 42 2.60 -3.39 -2.68
C GLY A 42 4.09 -3.05 -2.75
N TYR A 43 4.57 -2.12 -1.93
CA TYR A 43 6.03 -1.92 -1.78
C TYR A 43 6.69 -3.13 -1.10
N ALA A 44 6.09 -3.69 -0.06
CA ALA A 44 6.68 -4.85 0.64
C ALA A 44 6.73 -6.14 -0.21
N THR A 45 5.85 -6.28 -1.21
CA THR A 45 5.80 -7.45 -2.10
C THR A 45 6.30 -7.17 -3.51
N GLY A 46 6.89 -6.00 -3.79
CA GLY A 46 7.37 -5.63 -5.13
C GLY A 46 6.29 -5.50 -6.20
N ALA A 47 5.03 -5.19 -5.83
CA ALA A 47 3.93 -5.02 -6.76
C ALA A 47 3.95 -3.62 -7.43
N ILE A 48 5.02 -3.33 -8.18
CA ILE A 48 5.30 -1.99 -8.75
C ILE A 48 4.23 -1.54 -9.74
N GLU A 49 3.68 -2.46 -10.54
CA GLU A 49 2.57 -2.17 -11.44
C GLU A 49 1.34 -1.61 -10.71
N PHE A 50 1.01 -2.17 -9.54
CA PHE A 50 -0.09 -1.71 -8.72
C PHE A 50 0.19 -0.32 -8.13
N LEU A 51 1.42 -0.05 -7.71
CA LEU A 51 1.83 1.27 -7.20
C LEU A 51 1.71 2.37 -8.27
N GLY A 52 2.09 2.07 -9.52
CA GLY A 52 1.90 2.98 -10.64
C GLY A 52 0.43 3.23 -10.97
N LYS A 53 -0.40 2.16 -11.00
CA LYS A 53 -1.84 2.25 -11.28
C LYS A 53 -2.62 2.98 -10.18
N SER A 54 -2.26 2.77 -8.92
CA SER A 54 -2.90 3.44 -7.77
C SER A 54 -2.46 4.90 -7.60
N THR A 55 -1.38 5.32 -8.26
CA THR A 55 -0.95 6.72 -8.26
C THR A 55 -1.89 7.57 -9.12
N HIS A 56 -2.35 8.69 -8.55
CA HIS A 56 -3.24 9.64 -9.21
C HIS A 56 -2.69 10.09 -10.57
N SER A 57 -3.55 10.22 -11.58
CA SER A 57 -3.17 10.45 -12.98
C SER A 57 -2.24 11.65 -13.20
N LYS A 58 -2.39 12.71 -12.41
CA LYS A 58 -1.51 13.89 -12.45
C LYS A 58 -0.09 13.63 -11.93
N SER A 59 0.06 12.77 -10.93
CA SER A 59 1.37 12.41 -10.34
C SER A 59 1.95 11.14 -10.96
N ARG A 60 1.15 10.36 -11.70
CA ARG A 60 1.60 9.14 -12.38
C ARG A 60 2.70 9.40 -13.40
N LYS A 61 2.72 10.58 -14.03
CA LYS A 61 3.82 10.99 -14.94
C LYS A 61 5.15 11.21 -14.22
N GLN A 62 5.12 11.39 -12.90
CA GLN A 62 6.28 11.55 -12.04
C GLN A 62 6.55 10.28 -11.21
N PHE A 63 5.73 9.23 -11.38
CA PHE A 63 5.97 7.97 -10.72
C PHE A 63 7.14 7.27 -11.40
N ASP A 64 8.25 7.19 -10.69
CA ASP A 64 9.43 6.46 -11.14
C ASP A 64 9.32 5.02 -10.64
N ALA A 65 9.02 4.11 -11.55
CA ALA A 65 8.87 2.69 -11.24
C ALA A 65 10.21 2.06 -10.83
N GLU A 66 11.33 2.54 -11.37
CA GLU A 66 12.67 2.06 -11.06
C GLU A 66 13.09 2.51 -9.65
N GLU A 67 12.77 3.74 -9.26
CA GLU A 67 12.97 4.22 -7.89
C GLU A 67 12.09 3.45 -6.90
N ALA A 68 10.81 3.23 -7.24
CA ALA A 68 9.90 2.46 -6.40
C ALA A 68 10.33 0.99 -6.22
N GLU A 69 10.87 0.37 -7.27
CA GLU A 69 11.43 -0.98 -7.24
C GLU A 69 12.68 -1.05 -6.35
N ARG A 70 13.64 -0.15 -6.57
CA ARG A 70 14.83 -0.04 -5.72
C ARG A 70 14.47 0.15 -4.26
N TRP A 71 13.52 1.04 -3.98
CA TRP A 71 13.10 1.29 -2.60
C TRP A 71 12.35 0.09 -1.99
N SER A 72 11.59 -0.65 -2.79
CA SER A 72 10.96 -1.91 -2.40
C SER A 72 11.99 -2.98 -1.99
N GLU A 73 13.05 -3.13 -2.78
CA GLU A 73 14.09 -4.16 -2.60
C GLU A 73 15.10 -3.83 -1.47
N ASP A 74 15.50 -2.57 -1.33
CA ASP A 74 16.51 -2.14 -0.35
C ASP A 74 15.91 -1.98 1.06
N SER A 75 14.60 -1.78 1.15
CA SER A 75 13.89 -1.50 2.41
C SER A 75 13.49 -2.78 3.15
N ARG A 76 13.69 -2.80 4.47
CA ARG A 76 13.22 -3.91 5.31
C ARG A 76 11.92 -3.56 5.98
N TRP A 77 10.80 -3.79 5.30
CA TRP A 77 9.45 -3.53 5.79
C TRP A 77 9.17 -4.16 7.17
N LEU A 78 9.07 -3.32 8.20
CA LEU A 78 8.88 -3.73 9.61
C LEU A 78 7.42 -3.65 10.08
N GLY A 79 6.59 -2.90 9.37
CA GLY A 79 5.17 -2.76 9.61
C GLY A 79 4.62 -1.37 9.37
N LEU A 80 3.29 -1.30 9.25
CA LEU A 80 2.51 -0.08 9.06
C LEU A 80 1.62 0.18 10.29
N THR A 81 1.48 1.43 10.68
CA THR A 81 0.54 1.86 11.70
C THR A 81 -0.29 3.01 11.16
N ILE A 82 -1.62 2.86 11.14
CA ILE A 82 -2.53 3.93 10.77
C ILE A 82 -2.87 4.74 12.03
N LEU A 83 -2.60 6.04 12.00
CA LEU A 83 -2.88 6.96 13.09
C LEU A 83 -4.28 7.54 12.98
N SER A 84 -4.67 7.92 11.77
CA SER A 84 -6.02 8.40 11.47
C SER A 84 -6.34 8.22 9.99
N SER A 85 -7.62 8.06 9.70
CA SER A 85 -8.16 8.05 8.34
C SER A 85 -9.40 8.93 8.29
N ASP A 86 -9.40 9.90 7.40
CA ASP A 86 -10.55 10.75 7.12
C ASP A 86 -11.00 10.54 5.68
N SER A 87 -12.28 10.21 5.52
CA SER A 87 -12.96 10.11 4.23
C SER A 87 -14.20 11.00 4.21
N SER A 88 -14.16 12.12 4.95
CA SER A 88 -15.31 13.03 5.09
C SER A 88 -15.59 13.83 3.82
N LEU A 89 -14.58 13.99 2.95
CA LEU A 89 -14.72 14.66 1.67
C LEU A 89 -15.14 13.63 0.60
N ALA A 90 -16.15 13.99 -0.20
CA ALA A 90 -16.74 13.08 -1.19
C ALA A 90 -15.76 12.55 -2.26
N ASP A 91 -14.72 13.31 -2.58
CA ASP A 91 -13.73 12.99 -3.64
C ASP A 91 -12.29 12.94 -3.11
N ARG A 92 -12.08 13.13 -1.81
CA ARG A 92 -10.75 13.17 -1.19
C ARG A 92 -10.75 12.43 0.13
N GLY A 93 -9.67 11.70 0.38
CA GLY A 93 -9.43 11.06 1.66
C GLY A 93 -8.02 11.34 2.13
N HIS A 94 -7.85 11.51 3.43
CA HIS A 94 -6.54 11.68 4.07
C HIS A 94 -6.28 10.52 5.02
N VAL A 95 -5.03 10.07 5.07
CA VAL A 95 -4.58 9.04 6.00
C VAL A 95 -3.27 9.52 6.60
N ASN A 96 -3.21 9.59 7.93
CA ASN A 96 -1.96 9.71 8.64
C ASN A 96 -1.50 8.31 9.03
N PHE A 97 -0.26 7.99 8.67
CA PHE A 97 0.31 6.68 8.94
C PHE A 97 1.80 6.81 9.29
N GLU A 98 2.30 5.82 10.02
CA GLU A 98 3.71 5.58 10.27
C GLU A 98 4.11 4.28 9.58
N ALA A 99 5.04 4.38 8.63
CA ALA A 99 5.63 3.23 7.96
C ALA A 99 7.04 3.01 8.51
N ARG A 100 7.33 1.78 8.94
CA ARG A 100 8.65 1.37 9.42
C ARG A 100 9.28 0.44 8.38
N TYR A 101 10.52 0.74 7.98
CA TYR A 101 11.28 0.02 6.96
C TYR A 101 12.80 0.18 7.13
#